data_AF-A0A955HE61-F1
#
_entry.id   AF-A0A955HE61-F1
#
_cell.length_a   1.000
_cell.length_b   1.000
_cell.length_c   1.000
_cell.angle_alpha   90.00
_cell.angle_beta   90.00
_cell.angle_gamma   90.00
#
_symmetry.space_group_name_H-M   'P 1'
#
loop_
_entity.id
_entity.type
_entity.pdbx_description
1 polymer ?
#
loop_
_entity_poly.entity_id
_entity_poly.type
_entity_poly.pdbx_seq_one_letter_code
_entity_poly.pdbx_strand_id
1 'polypeptide(L)'
;MKKLITSFSFGSLLLLPVMASAQIVDSGNAGPFEDLLINIVTFINDILIPFIIAIGFLVFVWGIFLYFIMGGADEEKRQKGRSLMIWATIGFVAIIIFFGVINLLTQSIGLQGETLRNIPEVPEP
;
A
#
# COMPACT_ATOMS: atom_id res chain seq x y z
N MET A 1 40.15 -11.81 38.56
CA MET A 1 39.05 -12.08 37.62
C MET A 1 38.02 -10.93 37.50
N LYS A 2 38.39 -9.65 37.77
CA LYS A 2 37.47 -8.50 37.64
C LYS A 2 37.62 -7.68 36.35
N LYS A 3 38.74 -7.83 35.62
CA LYS A 3 39.08 -7.03 34.43
C LYS A 3 38.38 -7.47 33.14
N LEU A 4 37.83 -8.68 33.11
CA LEU A 4 37.15 -9.25 31.93
C LEU A 4 35.69 -8.76 31.78
N ILE A 5 35.05 -8.37 32.88
CA ILE A 5 33.68 -7.84 32.87
C ILE A 5 33.67 -6.40 32.36
N THR A 6 34.71 -5.61 32.66
CA THR A 6 34.83 -4.21 32.24
C THR A 6 35.14 -4.06 30.74
N SER A 7 35.88 -5.00 30.14
CA SER A 7 36.19 -4.97 28.70
C SER A 7 35.00 -5.36 27.81
N PHE A 8 34.05 -6.15 28.31
CA PHE A 8 32.85 -6.55 27.55
C PHE A 8 31.83 -5.41 27.42
N SER A 9 31.77 -4.51 28.41
CA SER A 9 30.94 -3.29 28.33
C SER A 9 31.40 -2.31 27.24
N PHE A 10 32.71 -2.20 26.99
CA PHE A 10 33.23 -1.24 26.02
C PHE A 10 32.88 -1.59 24.56
N GLY A 11 32.78 -2.88 24.22
CA GLY A 11 32.36 -3.34 22.90
C GLY A 11 30.87 -3.08 22.62
N SER A 12 30.02 -3.17 23.65
CA SER A 12 28.60 -2.79 23.55
C SER A 12 28.43 -1.28 23.33
N LEU A 13 29.25 -0.45 23.99
CA LEU A 13 29.26 1.00 23.82
C LEU A 13 29.65 1.44 22.40
N LEU A 14 30.50 0.67 21.71
CA LEU A 14 30.88 0.93 20.30
C LEU A 14 29.81 0.51 19.29
N LEU A 15 28.82 -0.29 19.69
CA LEU A 15 27.65 -0.63 18.89
C LEU A 15 26.49 0.35 19.11
N LEU A 16 26.49 1.12 20.22
CA LEU A 16 25.49 2.17 20.46
C LEU A 16 25.38 3.18 19.29
N PRO A 17 26.47 3.64 18.63
CA PRO A 17 26.36 4.51 17.47
C PRO A 17 25.69 3.83 16.27
N VAL A 18 25.91 2.53 16.06
CA VAL A 18 25.26 1.78 14.97
C VAL A 18 23.78 1.57 15.28
N MET A 19 23.42 1.37 16.55
CA MET A 19 22.01 1.32 16.99
C MET A 19 21.34 2.70 16.96
N ALA A 20 22.10 3.77 17.24
CA ALA A 20 21.66 5.16 17.09
C ALA A 20 21.49 5.54 15.60
N SER A 21 22.28 4.98 14.69
CA SER A 21 22.06 5.14 13.24
C SER A 21 20.88 4.31 12.71
N ALA A 22 20.37 3.36 13.49
CA ALA A 22 19.13 2.65 13.23
C ALA A 22 17.93 3.28 13.97
N GLN A 23 18.14 4.36 14.73
CA GLN A 23 17.04 5.11 15.31
C GLN A 23 16.20 5.69 14.17
N ILE A 24 14.92 5.36 14.17
CA ILE A 24 13.93 5.96 13.31
C ILE A 24 13.96 7.45 13.62
N VAL A 25 14.31 8.25 12.60
CA VAL A 25 14.42 9.70 12.66
C VAL A 25 13.03 10.26 12.94
N ASP A 26 12.77 10.65 14.18
CA ASP A 26 11.58 11.40 14.58
C ASP A 26 11.83 12.89 14.44
N SER A 27 11.85 13.37 13.20
CA SER A 27 11.94 14.80 12.90
C SER A 27 11.39 15.07 11.50
N GLY A 28 10.09 14.77 11.28
CA GLY A 28 9.30 15.27 10.15
C GLY A 28 9.80 15.02 8.71
N ASN A 29 10.91 14.31 8.52
CA ASN A 29 11.52 14.02 7.24
C ASN A 29 12.48 12.83 7.43
N ALA A 30 11.98 11.61 7.30
CA ALA A 30 12.73 10.37 7.45
C ALA A 30 13.67 10.07 6.25
N GLY A 31 14.31 11.13 5.76
CA GLY A 31 15.23 11.11 4.64
C GLY A 31 14.54 10.94 3.27
N PRO A 32 15.30 11.14 2.18
CA PRO A 32 14.76 11.14 0.83
C PRO A 32 14.07 9.82 0.44
N PHE A 33 14.47 8.70 1.03
CA PHE A 33 13.91 7.39 0.69
C PHE A 33 12.49 7.21 1.22
N GLU A 34 12.19 7.64 2.45
CA GLU A 34 10.83 7.58 2.97
C GLU A 34 9.89 8.49 2.18
N ASP A 35 10.34 9.70 1.86
CA ASP A 35 9.56 10.64 1.04
C ASP A 35 9.22 10.03 -0.33
N LEU A 36 10.16 9.31 -0.96
CA LEU A 36 9.88 8.58 -2.20
C LEU A 36 8.83 7.48 -2.01
N LEU A 37 8.91 6.68 -0.93
CA LEU A 37 7.94 5.63 -0.65
C LEU A 37 6.54 6.20 -0.38
N ILE A 38 6.44 7.25 0.43
CA ILE A 38 5.16 7.93 0.71
C ILE A 38 4.57 8.51 -0.58
N ASN A 39 5.39 9.15 -1.41
CA ASN A 39 4.93 9.71 -2.69
C ASN A 39 4.43 8.62 -3.65
N ILE A 40 5.11 7.47 -3.73
CA ILE A 40 4.68 6.35 -4.56
C ILE A 40 3.35 5.78 -4.05
N VAL A 41 3.21 5.56 -2.74
CA VAL A 41 1.97 5.03 -2.16
C VAL A 41 0.81 6.00 -2.35
N THR A 42 1.04 7.29 -2.10
CA THR A 42 0.04 8.36 -2.30
C THR A 42 -0.38 8.43 -3.77
N PHE A 43 0.58 8.41 -4.71
CA PHE A 43 0.28 8.39 -6.14
C PHE A 43 -0.56 7.17 -6.56
N ILE A 44 -0.22 5.99 -6.06
CA ILE A 44 -0.96 4.76 -6.39
C ILE A 44 -2.40 4.86 -5.87
N ASN A 45 -2.58 5.28 -4.61
CA ASN A 45 -3.90 5.34 -3.99
C ASN A 45 -4.79 6.45 -4.56
N ASP A 46 -4.23 7.63 -4.81
CA ASP A 46 -5.04 8.80 -5.17
C ASP A 46 -5.23 8.96 -6.69
N ILE A 47 -4.31 8.42 -7.49
CA ILE A 47 -4.32 8.59 -8.95
C ILE A 47 -4.50 7.25 -9.66
N LEU A 48 -3.60 6.28 -9.43
CA LEU A 48 -3.56 5.07 -10.25
C LEU A 48 -4.80 4.19 -10.05
N ILE A 49 -5.22 3.97 -8.81
CA ILE A 49 -6.35 3.09 -8.50
C ILE A 49 -7.69 3.67 -9.00
N PRO A 50 -8.04 4.94 -8.71
CA PRO A 50 -9.23 5.56 -9.28
C PRO A 50 -9.23 5.55 -10.81
N PHE A 51 -8.06 5.74 -11.42
CA PHE A 51 -7.90 5.68 -12.87
C PHE A 51 -8.19 4.28 -13.44
N ILE A 52 -7.66 3.22 -12.83
CA ILE A 52 -7.94 1.83 -13.24
C ILE A 52 -9.42 1.51 -13.08
N ILE A 53 -10.05 1.94 -11.98
CA ILE A 53 -11.49 1.73 -11.76
C ILE A 53 -12.30 2.45 -12.85
N ALA A 54 -11.93 3.68 -13.22
CA ALA A 54 -12.59 4.44 -14.28
C ALA A 54 -12.51 3.72 -15.64
N ILE A 55 -11.33 3.20 -16.01
CA ILE A 55 -11.16 2.41 -17.25
C ILE A 55 -11.97 1.12 -17.17
N GLY A 56 -11.89 0.41 -16.05
CA GLY A 56 -12.68 -0.81 -15.82
C GLY A 56 -14.18 -0.58 -15.98
N PHE A 57 -14.66 0.57 -15.48
CA PHE A 57 -16.06 0.98 -15.62
C PHE A 57 -16.42 1.25 -17.08
N LEU A 58 -15.54 1.92 -17.83
CA LEU A 58 -15.76 2.18 -19.25
C LEU A 58 -15.81 0.88 -20.07
N VAL A 59 -14.92 -0.08 -19.78
CA VAL A 59 -14.92 -1.41 -20.41
C VAL A 59 -16.18 -2.21 -20.03
N PHE A 60 -16.62 -2.12 -18.77
CA PHE A 60 -17.84 -2.76 -18.31
C PHE A 60 -19.06 -2.23 -19.06
N VAL A 61 -19.19 -0.91 -19.15
CA VAL A 61 -20.26 -0.24 -19.91
C VAL A 61 -20.20 -0.61 -21.39
N TRP A 62 -19.00 -0.64 -21.99
CA TRP A 62 -18.82 -1.11 -23.37
C TRP A 62 -19.27 -2.57 -23.55
N GLY A 63 -18.99 -3.44 -22.57
CA GLY A 63 -19.47 -4.81 -22.55
C GLY A 63 -21.00 -4.91 -22.54
N ILE A 64 -21.68 -4.05 -21.76
CA ILE A 64 -23.15 -3.94 -21.75
C ILE A 64 -23.66 -3.52 -23.13
N PHE A 65 -23.10 -2.45 -23.71
CA PHE A 65 -23.48 -1.99 -25.05
C PHE A 65 -23.31 -3.09 -26.10
N LEU A 66 -22.19 -3.80 -26.08
CA LEU A 66 -21.92 -4.89 -27.01
C LEU A 66 -22.91 -6.06 -26.82
N TYR A 67 -23.24 -6.40 -25.58
CA TYR A 67 -24.15 -7.49 -25.24
C TYR A 67 -25.61 -7.19 -25.62
N PHE A 68 -26.11 -6.01 -25.26
CA PHE A 68 -27.54 -5.66 -25.39
C PHE A 68 -27.91 -4.99 -26.72
N ILE A 69 -27.06 -4.10 -27.27
CA ILE A 69 -27.37 -3.40 -28.53
C ILE A 69 -26.93 -4.25 -29.73
N MET A 70 -25.66 -4.66 -29.75
CA MET A 70 -25.10 -5.38 -30.90
C MET A 70 -25.33 -6.90 -30.86
N GLY A 71 -25.53 -7.47 -29.67
CA GLY A 71 -25.70 -8.91 -29.45
C GLY A 71 -27.11 -9.43 -29.68
N GLY A 72 -28.08 -8.59 -30.10
CA GLY A 72 -29.46 -9.01 -30.33
C GLY A 72 -29.66 -9.92 -31.54
N ALA A 73 -28.79 -9.80 -32.56
CA ALA A 73 -28.85 -10.60 -33.79
C ALA A 73 -27.58 -11.44 -34.04
N ASP A 74 -26.56 -11.29 -33.20
CA ASP A 74 -25.23 -11.86 -33.38
C ASP A 74 -24.71 -12.46 -32.05
N GLU A 75 -24.72 -13.79 -31.96
CA GLU A 75 -24.31 -14.53 -30.77
C GLU A 75 -22.81 -14.34 -30.46
N GLU A 76 -21.97 -14.06 -31.47
CA GLU A 76 -20.53 -13.84 -31.25
C GLU A 76 -20.28 -12.55 -30.46
N LYS A 77 -20.99 -11.47 -30.82
CA LYS A 77 -20.92 -10.19 -30.10
C LYS A 77 -21.49 -10.29 -28.69
N ARG A 78 -22.52 -11.11 -28.52
CA ARG A 78 -23.09 -11.41 -27.20
C ARG A 78 -22.07 -12.12 -26.29
N GLN A 79 -21.36 -13.12 -26.82
CA GLN A 79 -20.31 -13.81 -26.07
C GLN A 79 -19.15 -12.87 -25.69
N LYS A 80 -18.70 -12.02 -26.64
CA LYS A 80 -17.67 -11.00 -26.38
C LYS A 80 -18.08 -10.00 -25.31
N GLY A 81 -19.32 -9.49 -25.36
CA GLY A 81 -19.83 -8.51 -24.40
C GLY A 81 -19.91 -9.11 -23.00
N ARG A 82 -20.39 -10.36 -22.90
CA ARG A 82 -20.40 -11.12 -21.64
C ARG A 82 -19.00 -11.30 -21.06
N SER A 83 -18.04 -11.70 -21.90
CA SER A 83 -16.65 -11.88 -21.48
C SER A 83 -16.08 -10.57 -20.91
N LEU A 84 -16.25 -9.45 -21.61
CA LEU A 84 -15.78 -8.14 -21.15
C LEU A 84 -16.39 -7.73 -19.81
N MET A 85 -17.69 -7.93 -19.62
CA MET A 85 -18.35 -7.63 -18.33
C MET A 85 -17.80 -8.49 -17.19
N ILE A 86 -17.57 -9.79 -17.45
CA ILE A 86 -17.00 -10.70 -16.45
C ILE A 86 -15.58 -10.27 -16.07
N TRP A 87 -14.72 -10.00 -17.06
CA TRP A 87 -13.34 -9.57 -16.81
C TRP A 87 -13.27 -8.24 -16.05
N ALA A 88 -14.12 -7.26 -16.39
CA ALA A 88 -14.20 -6.01 -15.66
C ALA A 88 -14.67 -6.21 -14.21
N THR A 89 -15.66 -7.07 -14.00
CA THR A 89 -16.17 -7.40 -12.66
C THR A 89 -15.09 -8.09 -11.80
N ILE A 90 -14.36 -9.05 -12.38
CA ILE A 90 -13.24 -9.70 -11.71
C ILE A 90 -12.18 -8.67 -11.32
N GLY A 91 -11.88 -7.71 -12.20
CA GLY A 91 -10.96 -6.60 -11.90
C GLY A 91 -11.41 -5.78 -10.68
N PHE A 92 -12.69 -5.42 -10.60
CA PHE A 92 -13.23 -4.69 -9.44
C PHE A 92 -13.14 -5.50 -8.15
N VAL A 93 -13.52 -6.79 -8.20
CA VAL A 93 -13.45 -7.67 -7.04
C VAL A 93 -12.01 -7.86 -6.57
N ALA A 94 -11.05 -7.98 -7.49
CA ALA A 94 -9.62 -8.11 -7.15
C ALA A 94 -9.10 -6.88 -6.39
N ILE A 95 -9.49 -5.66 -6.80
CA ILE A 95 -9.13 -4.42 -6.10
C ILE A 95 -9.69 -4.44 -4.67
N ILE A 96 -10.98 -4.80 -4.51
CA ILE A 96 -11.62 -4.87 -3.19
C ILE A 96 -10.92 -5.90 -2.28
N ILE A 97 -10.61 -7.08 -2.80
CA ILE A 97 -9.90 -8.12 -2.04
C ILE A 97 -8.52 -7.62 -1.61
N PHE A 98 -7.77 -6.99 -2.51
CA PHE A 98 -6.44 -6.44 -2.22
C PHE A 98 -6.49 -5.45 -1.05
N PHE A 99 -7.41 -4.48 -1.08
CA PHE A 99 -7.59 -3.54 0.03
C PHE A 99 -8.13 -4.19 1.30
N GLY A 100 -9.02 -5.17 1.16
CA GLY A 100 -9.54 -5.93 2.29
C GLY A 100 -8.42 -6.63 3.06
N VAL A 101 -7.49 -7.27 2.33
CA VAL A 101 -6.32 -7.94 2.92
C VAL A 101 -5.36 -6.94 3.55
N ILE A 102 -5.06 -5.82 2.87
CA ILE A 102 -4.19 -4.77 3.44
C ILE A 102 -4.78 -4.24 4.74
N ASN A 103 -6.06 -3.88 4.74
CA ASN A 103 -6.74 -3.35 5.92
C ASN A 103 -6.78 -4.38 7.06
N LEU A 104 -7.02 -5.67 6.76
CA LEU A 104 -6.96 -6.75 7.74
C LEU A 104 -5.55 -6.88 8.35
N LEU A 105 -4.51 -6.81 7.52
CA LEU A 105 -3.12 -6.87 7.99
C LEU A 105 -2.81 -5.70 8.89
N THR A 106 -3.07 -4.46 8.45
CA THR A 106 -2.84 -3.22 9.22
C THR A 106 -3.58 -3.24 10.56
N GLN A 107 -4.80 -3.77 10.58
CA GLN A 107 -5.57 -4.00 11.82
C GLN A 107 -4.89 -5.01 12.74
N SER A 108 -4.47 -6.15 12.20
CA SER A 108 -3.89 -7.25 12.97
C SER A 108 -2.57 -6.88 13.64
N ILE A 109 -1.81 -5.95 13.08
CA ILE A 109 -0.53 -5.49 13.64
C ILE A 109 -0.66 -4.19 14.45
N GLY A 110 -1.88 -3.69 14.65
CA GLY A 110 -2.15 -2.49 15.45
C GLY A 110 -1.71 -1.17 14.81
N LEU A 111 -1.47 -1.15 13.50
CA LEU A 111 -1.07 0.06 12.76
C LEU A 111 -2.27 0.84 12.21
N GLN A 112 -3.48 0.53 12.68
CA GLN A 112 -4.70 1.19 12.23
C GLN A 112 -4.84 2.57 12.89
N GLY A 113 -4.70 3.63 12.09
CA GLY A 113 -4.85 5.01 12.57
C GLY A 113 -3.57 5.68 13.07
N GLU A 114 -2.46 4.94 13.13
CA GLU A 114 -1.12 5.50 13.36
C GLU A 114 -0.61 6.09 12.03
N THR A 115 -0.77 7.41 11.84
CA THR A 115 0.20 8.15 11.02
C THR A 115 1.55 8.03 11.71
N LEU A 116 2.67 7.91 10.99
CA LEU A 116 4.05 7.75 11.52
C LEU A 116 4.55 8.90 12.45
N ARG A 117 3.64 9.70 13.00
CA ARG A 117 3.80 10.99 13.68
C ARG A 117 3.18 10.98 15.08
N ASN A 118 3.20 9.84 15.78
CA ASN A 118 2.72 9.75 17.16
C ASN A 118 3.64 8.85 18.00
N ILE A 119 4.91 9.22 18.05
CA ILE A 119 5.79 8.77 19.12
C ILE A 119 5.97 9.92 20.13
N PRO A 120 6.12 9.61 21.43
CA PRO A 120 6.16 10.64 22.47
C PRO A 120 7.32 11.61 22.29
N GLU A 121 7.00 12.91 22.18
CA GLU A 121 7.98 13.99 22.12
C GLU A 121 8.65 14.14 23.51
N VAL A 122 9.97 13.93 23.57
CA VAL A 122 10.75 14.15 24.79
C VAL A 122 11.04 15.65 24.89
N PRO A 123 10.72 16.33 26.00
CA PRO A 123 11.00 17.74 26.16
C PRO A 123 12.49 18.05 25.98
N GLU A 124 12.80 18.98 25.07
CA GLU A 124 14.14 19.53 24.92
C GLU A 124 14.47 20.44 26.12
N PRO A 125 15.67 20.34 26.73
CA PRO A 125 16.10 21.20 27.82
C PRO A 125 16.49 22.62 27.39
#